data_AF-A0A523N6L0-F1
#
_entry.id   AF-A0A523N6L0-F1
#
_cell.length_a   1.000
_cell.length_b   1.000
_cell.length_c   1.000
_cell.angle_alpha   90.00
_cell.angle_beta   90.00
_cell.angle_gamma   90.00
#
_symmetry.space_group_name_H-M   'P 1'
#
loop_
_entity.id
_entity.type
_entity.pdbx_description
1 polymer ?
#
loop_
_entity_poly.entity_id
_entity_poly.type
_entity_poly.pdbx_seq_one_letter_code
_entity_poly.pdbx_strand_id
1 'polypeptide(L)'
;MKTRFTSALALVLAFPVGLWAQHRESPGQGYQVQLRLNVASARSVKGELIAVRADSLWIRQDAGVRSMALGDLDRVRVRHHGFTFGKAMLIAAIGGLVTGGAMTAACSSISSDCGGVFVGMMTSWLAIGAIAGAVSSGSAYRSLEPLSYEALQPYARYPQGLPPGVPYDGQPTTPAPSAQEP
;
A
#
# COMPACT_ATOMS: atom_id res chain seq x y z
N MET A 1 49.72 11.59 33.94
CA MET A 1 48.26 11.71 34.15
C MET A 1 47.57 10.54 33.48
N LYS A 2 46.92 9.67 34.25
CA LYS A 2 46.21 8.47 33.77
C LYS A 2 44.74 8.84 33.53
N THR A 3 44.35 9.08 32.28
CA THR A 3 42.94 9.24 31.91
C THR A 3 42.30 7.86 31.87
N ARG A 4 41.42 7.62 32.85
CA ARG A 4 40.55 6.43 32.90
C ARG A 4 39.56 6.54 31.75
N PHE A 5 39.70 5.70 30.72
CA PHE A 5 38.67 5.43 29.73
C PHE A 5 37.54 4.66 30.43
N THR A 6 36.66 5.38 31.10
CA THR A 6 35.38 4.82 31.56
C THR A 6 34.54 4.52 30.33
N SER A 7 34.49 3.23 30.01
CA SER A 7 33.48 2.62 29.16
C SER A 7 32.10 3.06 29.65
N ALA A 8 31.37 3.79 28.81
CA ALA A 8 29.99 4.18 29.08
C ALA A 8 29.15 4.04 27.81
N LEU A 9 28.08 3.25 27.94
CA LEU A 9 26.93 3.06 27.02
C LEU A 9 27.28 2.44 25.67
N ALA A 10 27.09 1.14 25.41
CA ALA A 10 25.96 0.25 25.69
C ALA A 10 24.57 0.80 25.26
N LEU A 11 24.00 0.11 24.27
CA LEU A 11 22.56 -0.09 24.02
C LEU A 11 21.75 1.00 23.27
N VAL A 12 21.87 1.09 21.93
CA VAL A 12 20.75 1.56 21.06
C VAL A 12 20.70 0.82 19.70
N LEU A 13 20.98 -0.49 19.67
CA LEU A 13 20.84 -1.29 18.42
C LEU A 13 19.81 -2.43 18.58
N ALA A 14 18.74 -2.16 19.31
CA ALA A 14 17.57 -3.04 19.36
C ALA A 14 16.29 -2.22 19.09
N PHE A 15 16.29 -1.38 18.06
CA PHE A 15 15.01 -0.96 17.48
C PHE A 15 14.51 -2.09 16.58
N PRO A 16 13.30 -2.61 16.80
CA PRO A 16 12.76 -3.73 16.05
C PRO A 16 12.40 -3.24 14.65
N VAL A 17 13.37 -3.20 13.74
CA VAL A 17 13.12 -3.07 12.30
C VAL A 17 12.22 -4.22 11.81
N GLY A 18 12.09 -5.28 12.61
CA GLY A 18 11.20 -6.43 12.37
C GLY A 18 9.70 -6.21 12.63
N LEU A 19 9.22 -5.10 13.19
CA LEU A 19 7.79 -4.97 13.53
C LEU A 19 6.90 -4.43 12.40
N TRP A 20 7.46 -4.07 11.25
CA TRP A 20 6.69 -3.63 10.07
C TRP A 20 6.97 -4.46 8.82
N ALA A 21 7.79 -5.52 8.96
CA ALA A 21 7.99 -6.49 7.90
C ALA A 21 6.73 -7.35 7.78
N GLN A 22 6.02 -7.11 6.68
CA GLN A 22 4.84 -7.83 6.24
C GLN A 22 3.58 -7.53 7.07
N HIS A 23 2.94 -6.40 6.76
CA HIS A 23 1.50 -6.52 6.50
C HIS A 23 1.40 -7.44 5.26
N ARG A 24 1.50 -8.76 5.50
CA ARG A 24 1.10 -9.76 4.52
C ARG A 24 -0.28 -9.33 4.10
N GLU A 25 -0.48 -9.15 2.81
CA GLU A 25 -1.81 -9.26 2.20
C GLU A 25 -2.43 -10.47 2.87
N SER A 26 -3.37 -10.24 3.79
CA SER A 26 -3.94 -11.33 4.56
C SER A 26 -4.48 -12.31 3.53
N PRO A 27 -4.12 -13.61 3.56
CA PRO A 27 -4.64 -14.57 2.60
C PRO A 27 -6.17 -14.47 2.64
N GLY A 28 -6.76 -13.88 1.60
CA GLY A 28 -8.17 -13.49 1.57
C GLY A 28 -8.48 -12.01 1.33
N GLN A 29 -7.50 -11.10 1.17
CA GLN A 29 -7.73 -9.76 0.63
C GLN A 29 -7.44 -9.73 -0.88
N GLY A 30 -8.38 -9.23 -1.68
CA GLY A 30 -8.19 -8.94 -3.09
C GLY A 30 -7.38 -7.66 -3.28
N TYR A 31 -6.90 -7.44 -4.51
CA TYR A 31 -6.10 -6.27 -4.81
C TYR A 31 -6.96 -5.01 -4.90
N GLN A 32 -6.41 -3.89 -4.43
CA GLN A 32 -7.01 -2.57 -4.65
C GLN A 32 -6.86 -2.18 -6.11
N VAL A 33 -7.96 -1.84 -6.76
CA VAL A 33 -8.01 -1.45 -8.17
C VAL A 33 -8.57 -0.05 -8.32
N GLN A 34 -8.03 0.67 -9.30
CA GLN A 34 -8.56 1.92 -9.80
C GLN A 34 -9.00 1.69 -11.25
N LEU A 35 -10.31 1.70 -11.46
CA LEU A 35 -10.90 1.62 -12.79
C LEU A 35 -11.12 3.02 -13.34
N ARG A 36 -11.02 3.14 -14.67
CA ARG A 36 -11.47 4.29 -15.44
C ARG A 36 -12.53 3.80 -16.40
N LEU A 37 -13.71 4.41 -16.33
CA LEU A 37 -14.85 4.05 -17.16
C LEU A 37 -14.73 4.68 -18.56
N ASN A 38 -15.18 3.95 -19.58
CA ASN A 38 -15.37 4.38 -20.95
C ASN A 38 -16.73 5.08 -21.12
N VAL A 39 -16.95 6.14 -20.35
CA VAL A 39 -18.12 7.01 -20.48
C VAL A 39 -17.63 8.45 -20.65
N ALA A 40 -18.42 9.28 -21.34
CA ALA A 40 -18.05 10.66 -21.72
C ALA A 40 -17.49 11.49 -20.55
N SER A 41 -17.98 11.26 -19.33
CA SER A 41 -17.36 11.73 -18.10
C SER A 41 -16.39 10.66 -17.59
N ALA A 42 -15.10 10.74 -17.90
CA ALA A 42 -14.05 9.79 -17.51
C ALA A 42 -13.94 9.61 -15.96
N ARG A 43 -14.92 8.91 -15.37
CA ARG A 43 -15.08 8.77 -13.93
C ARG A 43 -14.21 7.61 -13.49
N SER A 44 -13.39 7.86 -12.46
CA SER A 44 -12.59 6.82 -11.86
C SER A 44 -13.32 6.20 -10.68
N VAL A 45 -13.36 4.87 -10.65
CA VAL A 45 -13.92 4.09 -9.54
C VAL A 45 -12.77 3.40 -8.82
N LYS A 46 -12.69 3.57 -7.50
CA LYS A 46 -11.70 2.91 -6.65
C LYS A 46 -12.40 1.90 -5.74
N GLY A 47 -11.75 0.77 -5.52
CA GLY A 47 -12.19 -0.24 -4.56
C GLY A 47 -11.37 -1.51 -4.68
N GLU A 48 -11.82 -2.56 -4.02
CA GLU A 48 -11.17 -3.86 -4.06
C GLU A 48 -11.82 -4.77 -5.11
N LEU A 49 -11.00 -5.45 -5.92
CA LEU A 49 -11.49 -6.42 -6.88
C LEU A 49 -11.91 -7.72 -6.19
N ILE A 50 -13.21 -7.99 -6.17
CA ILE A 50 -13.79 -9.16 -5.50
C ILE A 50 -13.83 -10.35 -6.44
N ALA A 51 -14.37 -10.17 -7.63
CA ALA A 51 -14.55 -11.23 -8.61
C ALA A 51 -14.52 -10.65 -10.03
N VAL A 52 -14.20 -11.49 -11.00
CA VAL A 52 -14.19 -11.16 -12.44
C VAL A 52 -14.79 -12.34 -13.19
N ARG A 53 -15.55 -12.05 -14.24
CA ARG A 53 -16.04 -12.98 -15.26
C ARG A 53 -15.71 -12.42 -16.65
N ALA A 54 -16.06 -13.17 -17.70
CA ALA A 54 -15.79 -12.79 -19.08
C ALA A 54 -16.38 -11.40 -19.46
N ASP A 55 -17.53 -11.04 -18.91
CA ASP A 55 -18.30 -9.85 -19.27
C ASP A 55 -18.42 -8.81 -18.16
N SER A 56 -18.11 -9.19 -16.92
CA SER A 56 -18.45 -8.43 -15.73
C SER A 56 -17.39 -8.56 -14.64
N LEU A 57 -17.29 -7.54 -13.81
CA LEU A 57 -16.48 -7.56 -12.59
C LEU A 57 -17.25 -7.00 -11.41
N TRP A 58 -16.77 -7.32 -10.21
CA TRP A 58 -17.35 -6.83 -8.98
C TRP A 58 -16.29 -6.19 -8.11
N ILE A 59 -16.60 -4.98 -7.65
CA ILE A 59 -15.73 -4.19 -6.80
C ILE A 59 -16.41 -3.89 -5.49
N ARG A 60 -15.69 -4.13 -4.39
CA ARG A 60 -16.09 -3.70 -3.07
C ARG A 60 -15.64 -2.27 -2.84
N GLN A 61 -16.61 -1.41 -2.53
CA GLN A 61 -16.45 -0.04 -2.08
C GLN A 61 -17.01 0.09 -0.67
N ASP A 62 -16.89 1.27 -0.06
CA ASP A 62 -17.40 1.52 1.29
C ASP A 62 -18.92 1.32 1.39
N ALA A 63 -19.65 1.59 0.29
CA ALA A 63 -21.11 1.44 0.21
C ALA A 63 -21.59 0.01 -0.08
N GLY A 64 -20.68 -0.93 -0.38
CA GLY A 64 -21.02 -2.31 -0.73
C GLY A 64 -20.31 -2.85 -1.95
N VAL A 65 -20.83 -3.94 -2.52
CA VAL A 65 -20.30 -4.57 -3.73
C VAL A 65 -21.06 -4.08 -4.94
N ARG A 66 -20.32 -3.57 -5.93
CA ARG A 66 -20.83 -3.02 -7.17
C ARG A 66 -20.40 -3.85 -8.38
N SER A 67 -21.36 -4.21 -9.22
CA SER A 67 -21.10 -4.86 -10.51
C SER A 67 -20.84 -3.82 -11.62
N MET A 68 -19.92 -4.13 -12.53
CA MET A 68 -19.61 -3.33 -13.71
C MET A 68 -19.34 -4.24 -14.91
N ALA A 69 -19.78 -3.84 -16.10
CA ALA A 69 -19.45 -4.55 -17.33
C ALA A 69 -18.00 -4.28 -17.72
N LEU A 70 -17.29 -5.31 -18.17
CA LEU A 70 -15.89 -5.20 -18.58
C LEU A 70 -15.73 -4.31 -19.82
N GLY A 71 -16.73 -4.30 -20.71
CA GLY A 71 -16.77 -3.44 -21.90
C GLY A 71 -16.93 -1.95 -21.60
N ASP A 72 -17.41 -1.60 -20.40
CA ASP A 72 -17.57 -0.20 -19.96
C ASP A 72 -16.27 0.37 -19.40
N LEU A 73 -15.17 -0.38 -19.42
CA LEU A 73 -13.90 0.01 -18.82
C LEU A 73 -12.90 0.40 -19.90
N ASP A 74 -12.32 1.59 -19.74
CA ASP A 74 -11.25 2.11 -20.59
C ASP A 74 -9.88 1.60 -20.09
N ARG A 75 -9.65 1.70 -18.77
CA ARG A 75 -8.36 1.30 -18.16
C ARG A 75 -8.55 0.75 -16.77
N VAL A 76 -7.76 -0.26 -16.43
CA VAL A 76 -7.65 -0.79 -15.06
C VAL A 76 -6.23 -0.66 -14.56
N ARG A 77 -6.09 -0.04 -13.38
CA ARG A 77 -4.82 0.07 -12.65
C ARG A 77 -4.92 -0.75 -11.38
N VAL A 78 -4.09 -1.77 -11.25
CA VAL A 78 -4.00 -2.58 -10.03
C VAL A 78 -2.92 -2.03 -9.14
N ARG A 79 -3.23 -1.80 -7.87
CA ARG A 79 -2.25 -1.37 -6.88
C ARG A 79 -1.47 -2.59 -6.40
N HIS A 80 -0.17 -2.66 -6.70
CA HIS A 80 0.68 -3.79 -6.35
C HIS A 80 1.31 -3.69 -4.96
N HIS A 81 1.48 -2.47 -4.44
CA HIS A 81 2.02 -2.30 -3.08
C HIS A 81 1.45 -1.10 -2.34
N GLY A 82 1.42 -1.23 -1.02
CA GLY A 82 1.00 -0.20 -0.08
C GLY A 82 2.07 0.84 0.26
N PHE A 83 3.26 0.74 -0.34
CA PHE A 83 4.34 1.70 -0.12
C PHE A 83 4.05 3.01 -0.85
N THR A 84 4.12 4.12 -0.13
CA THR A 84 3.76 5.47 -0.62
C THR A 84 4.90 6.43 -0.34
N PHE A 85 4.92 7.57 -1.05
CA PHE A 85 5.85 8.65 -0.77
C PHE A 85 5.88 9.04 0.72
N GLY A 86 4.72 9.18 1.35
CA GLY A 86 4.63 9.52 2.78
C GLY A 86 5.28 8.48 3.69
N LYS A 87 5.10 7.18 3.40
CA LYS A 87 5.78 6.10 4.14
C LYS A 87 7.30 6.14 3.95
N ALA A 88 7.77 6.40 2.73
CA ALA A 88 9.20 6.54 2.45
C ALA A 88 9.82 7.71 3.22
N MET A 89 9.15 8.87 3.21
CA MET A 89 9.59 10.06 3.96
C MET A 89 9.57 9.84 5.47
N LEU A 90 8.57 9.14 5.99
CA LEU A 90 8.51 8.81 7.42
C LEU A 90 9.69 7.92 7.83
N ILE A 91 9.95 6.86 7.07
CA ILE A 91 11.09 5.95 7.32
C ILE A 91 12.40 6.74 7.24
N ALA A 92 12.55 7.59 6.24
CA ALA A 92 13.72 8.45 6.09
C ALA A 92 13.90 9.42 7.26
N ALA A 93 12.83 10.07 7.73
CA ALA A 93 12.90 10.97 8.87
C ALA A 93 13.33 10.23 10.15
N ILE A 94 12.76 9.04 10.40
CA ILE A 94 13.15 8.20 11.54
C ILE A 94 14.61 7.75 11.42
N GLY A 95 15.03 7.25 10.24
CA GLY A 95 16.40 6.84 9.97
C GLY A 95 17.39 8.00 10.15
N GLY A 96 17.06 9.18 9.63
CA GLY A 96 17.83 10.40 9.80
C GLY A 96 17.98 10.79 11.26
N LEU A 97 16.90 10.74 12.05
CA LEU A 97 16.93 11.12 13.46
C LEU A 97 17.83 10.17 14.27
N VAL A 98 17.68 8.86 14.04
CA VAL A 98 18.45 7.83 14.75
C VAL A 98 19.92 7.89 14.34
N THR A 99 20.22 7.86 13.04
CA THR A 99 21.60 7.88 12.54
C THR A 99 22.28 9.22 12.82
N GLY A 100 21.57 10.33 12.60
CA GLY A 100 22.09 11.68 12.86
C GLY A 100 22.38 11.89 14.34
N GLY A 101 21.50 11.44 15.24
CA GLY A 101 21.71 11.51 16.68
C GLY A 101 22.94 10.68 17.11
N ALA A 102 23.03 9.43 16.65
CA ALA A 102 24.15 8.56 16.96
C ALA A 102 25.50 9.11 16.45
N MET A 103 25.53 9.62 15.21
CA MET A 103 26.74 10.18 14.62
C MET A 103 27.16 11.49 15.28
N THR A 104 26.20 12.33 15.67
CA THR A 104 26.48 13.57 16.41
C THR A 104 27.03 13.27 17.79
N ALA A 105 26.47 12.28 18.49
CA ALA A 105 26.99 11.83 19.78
C ALA A 105 28.42 11.28 19.64
N ALA A 106 28.67 10.43 18.64
CA ALA A 106 30.01 9.90 18.36
C ALA A 106 31.00 11.03 18.02
N CYS A 107 30.61 11.98 17.16
CA CYS A 107 31.44 13.14 16.83
C CYS A 107 31.76 13.99 18.08
N SER A 108 30.76 14.23 18.93
CA SER A 108 30.90 15.06 20.13
C SER A 108 31.88 14.49 21.16
N SER A 109 32.19 13.19 21.06
CA SER A 109 33.18 12.54 21.92
C SER A 109 34.63 12.89 21.54
N ILE A 110 34.87 13.39 20.33
CA ILE A 110 36.22 13.71 19.79
C ILE A 110 36.37 15.20 19.47
N SER A 111 35.30 15.89 19.09
CA SER A 111 35.31 17.31 18.70
C SER A 111 34.13 18.08 19.29
N SER A 112 34.29 19.38 19.53
CA SER A 112 33.21 20.26 19.99
C SER A 112 32.35 20.82 18.85
N ASP A 113 32.80 20.73 17.60
CA ASP A 113 32.09 21.25 16.42
C ASP A 113 31.45 20.12 15.60
N CYS A 114 30.28 19.66 16.04
CA CYS A 114 29.56 18.53 15.45
C CYS A 114 28.13 18.86 15.01
N GLY A 115 27.72 20.13 15.10
CA GLY A 115 26.34 20.54 14.77
C GLY A 115 25.94 20.21 13.33
N GLY A 116 26.89 20.27 12.39
CA GLY A 116 26.66 19.94 10.99
C GLY A 116 26.41 18.45 10.71
N VAL A 117 26.88 17.54 11.58
CA VAL A 117 26.75 16.09 11.37
C VAL A 117 25.29 15.66 11.39
N PHE A 118 24.52 16.14 12.37
CA PHE A 118 23.10 15.85 12.45
C PHE A 118 22.36 16.33 11.20
N VAL A 119 22.58 17.58 10.81
CA VAL A 119 21.91 18.22 9.66
C VAL A 119 22.27 17.49 8.36
N GLY A 120 23.54 17.13 8.17
CA GLY A 120 24.01 16.39 7.01
C GLY A 120 23.37 15.00 6.91
N MET A 121 23.29 14.27 8.02
CA MET A 121 22.65 12.95 8.07
C MET A 121 21.14 13.03 7.83
N MET A 122 20.45 13.96 8.48
CA MET A 122 19.02 14.21 8.27
C MET A 122 18.73 14.52 6.79
N THR A 123 19.49 15.43 6.20
CA THR A 123 19.29 15.84 4.80
C THR A 123 19.51 14.67 3.85
N SER A 124 20.57 13.87 4.08
CA SER A 124 20.88 12.71 3.26
C SER A 124 19.77 11.66 3.32
N TRP A 125 19.27 11.34 4.51
CA TRP A 125 18.17 10.40 4.67
C TRP A 125 16.89 10.89 4.00
N LEU A 126 16.54 12.17 4.17
CA LEU A 126 15.35 12.76 3.52
C LEU A 126 15.47 12.75 2.00
N ALA A 127 16.65 13.02 1.45
CA ALA A 127 16.89 12.91 0.01
C ALA A 127 16.68 11.48 -0.50
N ILE A 128 17.23 10.48 0.20
CA ILE A 128 17.01 9.06 -0.11
C ILE A 128 15.52 8.70 -0.03
N GLY A 129 14.82 9.15 1.02
CA GLY A 129 13.38 8.95 1.20
C GLY A 129 12.55 9.56 0.07
N ALA A 130 12.92 10.76 -0.39
CA ALA A 130 12.25 11.44 -1.48
C ALA A 130 12.42 10.67 -2.80
N ILE A 131 13.63 10.23 -3.11
CA ILE A 131 13.92 9.41 -4.30
C ILE A 131 13.13 8.10 -4.23
N ALA A 132 13.25 7.36 -3.13
CA ALA A 132 12.54 6.09 -2.95
C ALA A 132 11.01 6.26 -3.04
N GLY A 133 10.49 7.32 -2.43
CA GLY A 133 9.08 7.68 -2.49
C GLY A 133 8.61 8.00 -3.92
N ALA A 134 9.40 8.75 -4.68
CA ALA A 134 9.08 9.10 -6.07
C ALA A 134 9.04 7.86 -6.97
N VAL A 135 10.09 7.02 -6.90
CA VAL A 135 10.19 5.76 -7.66
C VAL A 135 9.02 4.83 -7.31
N SER A 136 8.73 4.67 -6.02
CA SER A 136 7.67 3.76 -5.57
C SER A 136 6.27 4.26 -5.93
N SER A 137 6.05 5.57 -5.93
CA SER A 137 4.73 6.12 -6.27
C SER A 137 4.40 5.92 -7.75
N GLY A 138 5.41 5.95 -8.62
CA GLY A 138 5.27 5.60 -10.03
C GLY A 138 4.98 4.11 -10.25
N SER A 139 5.63 3.23 -9.49
CA SER A 139 5.46 1.77 -9.61
C SER A 139 4.28 1.18 -8.83
N ALA A 140 3.64 1.97 -7.96
CA ALA A 140 2.58 1.48 -7.08
C ALA A 140 1.38 0.91 -7.84
N TYR A 141 1.19 1.35 -9.09
CA TYR A 141 0.08 0.94 -9.95
C TYR A 141 0.59 0.32 -11.24
N ARG A 142 0.10 -0.88 -11.55
CA ARG A 142 0.31 -1.53 -12.83
C ARG A 142 -0.94 -1.32 -13.69
N SER A 143 -0.78 -0.66 -14.83
CA SER A 143 -1.84 -0.61 -15.84
C SER A 143 -1.92 -1.97 -16.52
N LEU A 144 -3.14 -2.49 -16.68
CA LEU A 144 -3.41 -3.72 -17.42
C LEU A 144 -3.98 -3.32 -18.78
N GLU A 145 -3.16 -3.44 -19.83
CA GLU A 145 -3.53 -3.23 -21.23
C GLU A 145 -2.88 -4.38 -22.04
N PRO A 146 -3.63 -5.17 -22.83
CA PRO A 146 -5.08 -5.07 -23.04
C PRO A 146 -5.90 -5.52 -21.82
N LEU A 147 -7.10 -4.96 -21.69
CA LEU A 147 -8.03 -5.35 -20.64
C LEU A 147 -8.68 -6.70 -21.02
N SER A 148 -8.32 -7.75 -20.31
CA SER A 148 -8.92 -9.08 -20.48
C SER A 148 -9.32 -9.69 -19.14
N TYR A 149 -10.28 -10.61 -19.18
CA TYR A 149 -10.70 -11.39 -18.02
C TYR A 149 -9.52 -12.15 -17.41
N GLU A 150 -8.72 -12.81 -18.24
CA GLU A 150 -7.57 -13.62 -17.84
C GLU A 150 -6.49 -12.77 -17.15
N ALA A 151 -6.29 -11.54 -17.63
CA ALA A 151 -5.33 -10.61 -17.04
C ALA A 151 -5.77 -10.12 -15.64
N LEU A 152 -7.08 -10.02 -15.39
CA LEU A 152 -7.63 -9.55 -14.11
C LEU A 152 -7.82 -10.66 -13.09
N GLN A 153 -8.02 -11.90 -13.53
CA GLN A 153 -8.34 -13.03 -12.66
C GLN A 153 -7.37 -13.21 -11.48
N PRO A 154 -6.03 -13.08 -11.64
CA PRO A 154 -5.08 -13.25 -10.53
C PRO A 154 -5.21 -12.18 -9.43
N TYR A 155 -5.86 -11.06 -9.73
CA TYR A 155 -6.02 -9.93 -8.81
C TYR A 155 -7.35 -9.95 -8.05
N ALA A 156 -8.27 -10.83 -8.45
CA ALA A 156 -9.57 -10.99 -7.82
C ALA A 156 -9.45 -11.80 -6.51
N ARG A 157 -10.21 -11.41 -5.48
CA ARG A 157 -10.34 -12.20 -4.25
C ARG A 157 -10.91 -13.60 -4.52
N TYR A 158 -11.88 -13.69 -5.44
CA TYR A 158 -12.53 -14.93 -5.86
C TYR A 158 -12.38 -15.10 -7.38
N PRO A 159 -11.26 -15.70 -7.85
CA PRO A 159 -11.01 -15.90 -9.28
C PRO A 159 -12.01 -16.83 -9.97
N GLN A 160 -12.73 -17.65 -9.21
CA GLN A 160 -13.82 -18.53 -9.66
C GLN A 160 -15.18 -17.80 -9.78
N GLY A 161 -15.25 -16.52 -9.45
CA GLY A 161 -16.48 -15.73 -9.38
C GLY A 161 -17.03 -15.57 -7.96
N LEU A 162 -18.06 -14.74 -7.83
CA LEU A 162 -18.69 -14.47 -6.53
C LEU A 162 -19.35 -15.72 -5.92
N PRO A 163 -19.14 -15.98 -4.62
CA PRO A 163 -19.89 -17.00 -3.90
C PRO A 163 -21.40 -16.74 -3.94
N PRO A 164 -22.25 -17.78 -3.92
CA PRO A 164 -23.70 -17.60 -3.83
C PRO A 164 -24.09 -16.87 -2.54
N GLY A 165 -25.10 -16.01 -2.61
CA GLY A 165 -25.66 -15.31 -1.46
C GLY A 165 -24.94 -14.02 -1.04
N VAL A 166 -23.89 -13.59 -1.75
CA VAL A 166 -23.26 -12.28 -1.53
C VAL A 166 -24.12 -11.19 -2.19
N PRO A 167 -24.66 -10.22 -1.44
CA PRO A 167 -25.48 -9.16 -2.02
C PRO A 167 -24.64 -8.21 -2.88
N TYR A 168 -25.16 -7.85 -4.06
CA TYR A 168 -24.59 -6.83 -4.95
C TYR A 168 -25.71 -6.02 -5.61
N ASP A 169 -25.38 -4.82 -6.06
CA ASP A 169 -26.30 -3.81 -6.62
C ASP A 169 -27.04 -4.21 -7.90
N GLY A 170 -26.72 -5.37 -8.48
CA GLY A 170 -27.37 -5.95 -9.66
C GLY A 170 -28.07 -7.28 -9.39
N GLN A 171 -28.16 -7.73 -8.13
CA GLN A 171 -28.89 -8.95 -7.83
C GLN A 171 -30.39 -8.63 -7.96
N PRO A 172 -31.16 -9.37 -8.80
CA PRO A 172 -32.60 -9.33 -8.70
C PRO A 172 -32.92 -9.62 -7.24
N THR A 173 -33.62 -8.72 -6.58
CA THR A 173 -34.19 -9.00 -5.26
C THR A 173 -35.24 -10.07 -5.49
N THR A 174 -34.82 -11.33 -5.63
CA THR A 174 -35.74 -12.46 -5.57
C THR A 174 -36.42 -12.32 -4.23
N PRO A 175 -37.73 -12.00 -4.19
CA PRO A 175 -38.40 -11.84 -2.92
C PRO A 175 -38.17 -13.12 -2.13
N ALA A 176 -37.76 -12.98 -0.88
CA ALA A 176 -37.52 -14.11 0.00
C ALA A 176 -38.74 -15.05 -0.13
N PRO A 177 -38.55 -16.36 -0.33
CA PRO A 177 -39.66 -17.28 -0.50
C PRO A 177 -40.59 -17.07 0.69
N SER A 178 -41.75 -16.47 0.43
CA SER A 178 -42.77 -16.22 1.43
C SER A 178 -43.00 -17.55 2.10
N ALA A 179 -42.68 -17.64 3.39
CA ALA A 179 -42.91 -18.84 4.18
C ALA A 179 -44.36 -19.22 3.95
N GLN A 180 -44.59 -20.32 3.23
CA GLN A 180 -45.91 -20.92 3.14
C GLN A 180 -46.20 -21.43 4.54
N GLU A 181 -46.97 -20.64 5.29
CA GLU A 181 -47.56 -21.04 6.55
C GLU A 181 -48.44 -22.27 6.28
N PRO A 182 -48.24 -23.39 6.99
CA PRO A 182 -48.94 -24.65 6.76
C PRO A 182 -50.43 -24.60 7.11
#